data_AF-A0A1M6S7H1-F1
#
_entry.id   AF-A0A1M6S7H1-F1
#
_cell.length_a   1.000
_cell.length_b   1.000
_cell.length_c   1.000
_cell.angle_alpha   90.00
_cell.angle_beta   90.00
_cell.angle_gamma   90.00
#
_symmetry.space_group_name_H-M   'P 1'
#
loop_
_entity.id
_entity.type
_entity.pdbx_description
1 polymer ?
#
loop_
_entity_poly.entity_id
_entity_poly.type
_entity_poly.pdbx_seq_one_letter_code
_entity_poly.pdbx_strand_id
1 'polypeptide(L)'
;MSSLNAINMKKYIVLLLFAVASVSSITAQEWNTDFTTAKKFAKMNNLPIILVFQGSDWCAPCIKLDREVWSTDEFKVYAKKHYVMLQADFPRRKNNALPEELLNKNKALAEKYNKQGVFPFVVVMNANGEVYGETSYKKLTPKEYIKELNSFIK
;
A
#
# COMPACT_ATOMS: atom_id res chain seq x y z
N MET A 1 39.14 56.19 -17.21
CA MET A 1 39.35 54.83 -17.75
C MET A 1 39.00 53.84 -16.65
N SER A 2 37.72 53.49 -16.46
CA SER A 2 36.97 52.44 -17.19
C SER A 2 37.55 51.03 -16.98
N SER A 3 37.00 50.28 -16.01
CA SER A 3 36.31 49.00 -16.28
C SER A 3 35.83 48.38 -14.96
N LEU A 4 34.54 48.52 -14.67
CA LEU A 4 33.85 47.61 -13.76
C LEU A 4 33.86 46.22 -14.40
N ASN A 5 34.43 45.24 -13.69
CA ASN A 5 34.35 43.84 -14.08
C ASN A 5 32.89 43.42 -14.14
N ALA A 6 32.38 43.21 -15.35
CA ALA A 6 31.08 42.60 -15.56
C ALA A 6 31.13 41.18 -15.00
N ILE A 7 30.54 40.99 -13.82
CA ILE A 7 30.32 39.66 -13.23
C ILE A 7 29.50 38.88 -14.25
N ASN A 8 30.07 37.79 -14.76
CA ASN A 8 29.51 37.00 -15.85
C ASN A 8 28.27 36.22 -15.35
N MET A 9 27.13 36.90 -15.31
CA MET A 9 25.84 36.45 -14.76
C MET A 9 25.30 35.19 -15.44
N LYS A 10 25.80 34.85 -16.65
CA LYS A 10 25.43 33.63 -17.38
C LYS A 10 25.89 32.34 -16.70
N LYS A 11 27.01 32.35 -15.98
CA LYS A 11 27.51 31.14 -15.27
C LYS A 11 26.65 30.75 -14.06
N TYR A 12 26.04 31.74 -13.41
CA TYR A 12 25.17 31.50 -12.25
C TYR A 12 23.74 31.14 -12.63
N ILE A 13 23.24 31.60 -13.79
CA ILE A 13 21.93 31.19 -14.32
C ILE A 13 21.93 29.69 -14.64
N VAL A 14 23.03 29.15 -15.18
CA VAL A 14 23.16 27.71 -15.44
C VAL A 14 23.26 26.91 -14.14
N LEU A 15 23.85 27.47 -13.07
CA LEU A 15 23.95 26.82 -11.76
C LEU A 15 22.61 26.80 -11.00
N LEU A 16 21.76 27.81 -11.19
CA LEU A 16 20.42 27.91 -10.60
C LEU A 16 19.38 27.02 -11.29
N LEU A 17 19.58 26.70 -12.57
CA LEU A 17 18.72 25.80 -13.34
C LEU A 17 18.86 24.32 -12.95
N PHE A 18 19.90 23.94 -12.19
CA PHE A 18 20.12 22.56 -11.75
C PHE A 18 19.54 22.26 -10.35
N ALA A 19 19.01 23.25 -9.63
CA ALA A 19 18.56 23.09 -8.24
C ALA A 19 17.06 22.73 -8.09
N VAL A 20 16.29 22.67 -9.19
CA VAL A 20 14.84 22.38 -9.15
C VAL A 20 14.51 21.08 -9.86
N ALA A 21 15.29 20.04 -9.62
CA ALA A 21 14.84 18.66 -9.83
C ALA A 21 14.19 18.17 -8.53
N SER A 22 13.02 18.74 -8.20
CA SER A 22 12.17 18.19 -7.15
C SER A 22 11.79 16.78 -7.56
N VAL A 23 12.43 15.81 -6.93
CA VAL A 23 12.17 14.38 -7.08
C VAL A 23 10.71 14.17 -6.70
N SER A 24 9.84 14.14 -7.70
CA SER A 24 8.46 13.74 -7.54
C SER A 24 8.51 12.22 -7.39
N SER A 25 8.74 11.74 -6.16
CA SER A 25 8.57 10.33 -5.85
C SER A 25 7.11 9.99 -6.17
N ILE A 26 6.88 9.32 -7.29
CA ILE A 26 5.63 8.62 -7.57
C ILE A 26 5.54 7.54 -6.51
N THR A 27 4.98 7.87 -5.34
CA THR A 27 4.77 6.87 -4.29
C THR A 27 3.54 6.08 -4.69
N ALA A 28 3.75 4.96 -5.39
CA ALA A 28 2.79 3.87 -5.39
C ALA A 28 2.43 3.53 -3.94
N GLN A 29 1.21 3.05 -3.70
CA GLN A 29 0.85 2.52 -2.39
C GLN A 29 1.90 1.48 -2.00
N GLU A 30 2.59 1.70 -0.89
CA GLU A 30 3.58 0.73 -0.40
C GLU A 30 2.81 -0.45 0.20
N TRP A 31 2.61 -1.47 -0.64
CA TRP A 31 2.15 -2.77 -0.22
C TRP A 31 3.31 -3.54 0.39
N ASN A 32 3.15 -3.95 1.65
CA ASN A 32 4.05 -4.92 2.26
C ASN A 32 3.60 -6.32 1.83
N THR A 33 4.55 -7.24 1.68
CA THR A 33 4.29 -8.67 1.44
C THR A 33 4.83 -9.56 2.55
N ASP A 34 5.58 -8.97 3.49
CA ASP A 34 6.17 -9.65 4.64
C ASP A 34 5.52 -9.15 5.94
N PHE A 35 4.88 -10.05 6.68
CA PHE A 35 4.13 -9.68 7.88
C PHE A 35 5.02 -9.17 9.00
N THR A 36 6.23 -9.72 9.15
CA THR A 36 7.20 -9.27 10.16
C THR A 36 7.57 -7.81 9.91
N THR A 37 7.83 -7.46 8.66
CA THR A 37 8.11 -6.09 8.22
C THR A 37 6.90 -5.17 8.45
N ALA A 38 5.71 -5.61 8.05
CA ALA A 38 4.47 -4.86 8.29
C ALA A 38 4.23 -4.58 9.78
N LYS A 39 4.43 -5.57 10.66
CA LYS A 39 4.34 -5.39 12.13
C LYS A 39 5.35 -4.39 12.66
N LYS A 40 6.59 -4.44 12.16
CA LYS A 40 7.63 -3.49 12.55
C LYS A 40 7.22 -2.06 12.19
N PHE A 41 6.75 -1.82 10.96
CA PHE A 41 6.28 -0.51 10.53
C PHE A 41 5.04 -0.05 11.28
N ALA A 42 4.08 -0.95 11.49
CA ALA A 42 2.87 -0.67 12.25
C ALA A 42 3.20 -0.23 13.68
N LYS A 43 4.12 -0.94 14.34
CA LYS A 43 4.56 -0.61 15.71
C LYS A 43 5.33 0.71 15.76
N MET A 44 6.21 0.96 14.80
CA MET A 44 7.01 2.19 14.75
C MET A 44 6.16 3.44 14.51
N ASN A 45 5.12 3.33 13.68
CA ASN A 45 4.27 4.46 13.30
C ASN A 45 2.95 4.52 14.06
N ASN A 46 2.72 3.57 14.98
CA ASN A 46 1.44 3.39 15.70
C ASN A 46 0.23 3.33 14.75
N LEU A 47 0.35 2.55 13.68
CA LEU A 47 -0.71 2.38 12.67
C LEU A 47 -1.26 0.94 12.70
N PRO A 48 -2.56 0.75 12.42
CA PRO A 48 -3.13 -0.58 12.19
C PRO A 48 -2.61 -1.18 10.87
N ILE A 49 -2.69 -2.51 10.78
CA ILE A 49 -2.40 -3.28 9.57
C ILE A 49 -3.72 -3.63 8.89
N ILE A 50 -3.76 -3.40 7.58
CA ILE A 50 -4.84 -3.85 6.70
C ILE A 50 -4.29 -5.02 5.88
N LEU A 51 -4.59 -6.24 6.30
CA LEU A 51 -4.17 -7.46 5.62
C LEU A 51 -5.23 -7.85 4.58
N VAL A 52 -4.82 -7.90 3.31
CA VAL A 52 -5.69 -8.19 2.18
C VAL A 52 -5.31 -9.53 1.55
N PHE A 53 -6.21 -10.51 1.66
CA PHE A 53 -6.14 -11.76 0.93
C PHE A 53 -6.86 -11.59 -0.42
N GLN A 54 -6.15 -11.88 -1.51
CA GLN A 54 -6.71 -11.74 -2.86
C GLN A 54 -6.20 -12.82 -3.83
N GLY A 55 -6.91 -12.96 -4.95
CA GLY A 55 -6.44 -13.68 -6.13
C GLY A 55 -6.38 -12.73 -7.32
N SER A 56 -5.24 -12.07 -7.53
CA SER A 56 -5.08 -10.93 -8.44
C SER A 56 -5.46 -11.18 -9.91
N ASP A 57 -5.46 -12.42 -10.37
CA ASP A 57 -5.68 -12.75 -11.79
C ASP A 57 -6.91 -13.64 -12.09
N TRP A 58 -7.67 -14.03 -11.06
CA TRP A 58 -8.82 -14.93 -11.18
C TRP A 58 -10.02 -14.54 -10.31
N CYS A 59 -9.83 -13.78 -9.23
CA CYS A 59 -10.91 -13.34 -8.35
C CYS A 59 -11.50 -12.01 -8.85
N ALA A 60 -12.61 -12.06 -9.60
CA ALA A 60 -13.24 -10.87 -10.15
C ALA A 60 -13.62 -9.81 -9.07
N PRO A 61 -14.18 -10.17 -7.90
CA PRO A 61 -14.43 -9.20 -6.84
C PRO A 61 -13.16 -8.59 -6.24
N CYS A 62 -12.04 -9.33 -6.20
CA CYS A 62 -10.75 -8.81 -5.76
C CYS A 62 -10.22 -7.74 -6.72
N ILE A 63 -10.22 -8.04 -8.02
CA ILE A 63 -9.80 -7.12 -9.08
C ILE A 63 -10.68 -5.86 -9.06
N LYS A 64 -11.97 -6.03 -8.80
CA LYS A 64 -12.91 -4.92 -8.68
C LYS A 64 -12.61 -4.05 -7.45
N LEU A 65 -12.37 -4.66 -6.29
CA LEU A 65 -12.00 -3.95 -5.07
C LEU A 65 -10.70 -3.16 -5.25
N ASP A 66 -9.69 -3.75 -5.93
CA ASP A 66 -8.46 -3.05 -6.24
C ASP A 66 -8.71 -1.82 -7.10
N ARG A 67 -9.37 -1.99 -8.25
CA ARG A 67 -9.62 -0.89 -9.18
C ARG A 67 -10.47 0.23 -8.58
N GLU A 68 -11.51 -0.13 -7.83
CA GLU A 68 -12.53 0.82 -7.35
C GLU A 68 -12.18 1.43 -5.99
N VAL A 69 -11.26 0.82 -5.22
CA VAL A 69 -10.85 1.30 -3.90
C VAL A 69 -9.33 1.44 -3.83
N TRP A 70 -8.58 0.34 -3.79
CA TRP A 70 -7.15 0.36 -3.46
C TRP A 70 -6.29 1.20 -4.41
N SER A 71 -6.61 1.15 -5.70
CA SER A 71 -5.87 1.81 -6.77
C SER A 71 -6.27 3.28 -6.95
N THR A 72 -7.30 3.77 -6.25
CA THR A 72 -7.76 5.17 -6.33
C THR A 72 -6.86 6.12 -5.55
N ASP A 73 -6.69 7.34 -6.03
CA ASP A 73 -5.88 8.36 -5.34
C ASP A 73 -6.45 8.72 -3.97
N GLU A 74 -7.78 8.76 -3.84
CA GLU A 74 -8.48 9.01 -2.58
C GLU A 74 -8.07 7.99 -1.51
N PHE A 75 -8.07 6.70 -1.84
CA PHE A 75 -7.64 5.67 -0.91
C PHE A 75 -6.14 5.74 -0.62
N LYS A 76 -5.30 5.87 -1.65
CA LYS A 76 -3.83 5.88 -1.49
C LYS A 76 -3.36 7.02 -0.59
N VAL A 77 -3.91 8.22 -0.79
CA VAL A 77 -3.57 9.41 0.01
C VAL A 77 -3.93 9.21 1.49
N TYR A 78 -5.10 8.61 1.76
CA TYR A 78 -5.52 8.30 3.13
C TYR A 78 -4.66 7.18 3.73
N ALA A 79 -4.58 6.04 3.04
CA ALA A 79 -3.91 4.84 3.53
C ALA A 79 -2.44 5.10 3.89
N LYS A 80 -1.71 5.92 3.10
CA LYS A 80 -0.32 6.30 3.39
C LYS A 80 -0.10 6.89 4.79
N LYS A 81 -1.11 7.58 5.35
CA LYS A 81 -1.01 8.23 6.66
C LYS A 81 -1.61 7.39 7.79
N HIS A 82 -2.48 6.45 7.46
CA HIS A 82 -3.38 5.83 8.43
C HIS A 82 -3.20 4.32 8.53
N TYR A 83 -2.61 3.65 7.54
CA TYR A 83 -2.56 2.20 7.46
C TYR A 83 -1.17 1.69 7.09
N VAL A 84 -0.84 0.51 7.60
CA VAL A 84 0.16 -0.37 6.97
C VAL A 84 -0.58 -1.39 6.12
N MET A 85 -0.49 -1.24 4.79
CA MET A 85 -1.11 -2.17 3.85
C MET A 85 -0.23 -3.42 3.72
N LEU A 86 -0.82 -4.60 3.91
CA LEU A 86 -0.18 -5.91 3.78
C LEU A 86 -0.98 -6.77 2.81
N GLN A 87 -0.30 -7.34 1.82
CA GLN A 87 -0.91 -8.17 0.78
C GLN A 87 -0.50 -9.63 0.92
N ALA A 88 -1.50 -10.51 0.89
CA ALA A 88 -1.33 -11.95 0.71
C ALA A 88 -2.07 -12.37 -0.57
N ASP A 89 -1.34 -12.37 -1.69
CA ASP A 89 -1.89 -12.71 -3.01
C ASP A 89 -1.70 -14.21 -3.35
N PHE A 90 -2.65 -14.75 -4.11
CA PHE A 90 -2.73 -16.14 -4.53
C PHE A 90 -3.06 -16.23 -6.04
N PRO A 91 -2.19 -15.74 -6.94
CA PRO A 91 -2.43 -15.80 -8.37
C PRO A 91 -2.46 -17.25 -8.86
N ARG A 92 -3.21 -17.52 -9.94
CA ARG A 92 -3.33 -18.87 -10.53
C ARG A 92 -2.62 -19.01 -11.86
N ARG A 93 -2.35 -17.92 -12.58
CA ARG A 93 -1.64 -17.99 -13.85
C ARG A 93 -0.16 -18.24 -13.60
N LYS A 94 0.42 -19.17 -14.37
CA LYS A 94 1.85 -19.51 -14.25
C LYS A 94 2.77 -18.30 -14.38
N ASN A 95 2.43 -17.35 -15.26
CA ASN A 95 3.22 -16.14 -15.48
C ASN A 95 3.19 -15.16 -14.30
N ASN A 96 2.23 -15.31 -13.38
CA ASN A 96 2.07 -14.49 -12.19
C ASN A 96 2.49 -15.25 -10.92
N ALA A 97 3.05 -16.46 -11.05
CA ALA A 97 3.39 -17.29 -9.90
C ALA A 97 4.38 -16.57 -8.97
N LEU A 98 4.10 -16.64 -7.67
CA LEU A 98 4.97 -16.07 -6.65
C LEU A 98 6.16 -16.99 -6.39
N PRO A 99 7.32 -16.43 -5.96
CA PRO A 99 8.40 -17.23 -5.38
C PRO A 99 7.88 -18.12 -4.26
N GLU A 100 8.40 -19.33 -4.15
CA GLU A 100 7.92 -20.34 -3.21
C GLU A 100 7.91 -19.85 -1.75
N GLU A 101 8.97 -19.13 -1.34
CA GLU A 101 9.06 -18.55 0.00
C GLU A 101 7.89 -17.60 0.29
N LEU A 102 7.58 -16.70 -0.65
CA LEU A 102 6.49 -15.74 -0.49
C LEU A 102 5.13 -16.46 -0.48
N LEU A 103 4.93 -17.44 -1.35
CA LEU A 103 3.72 -18.24 -1.35
C LEU A 103 3.52 -18.97 -0.01
N ASN A 104 4.58 -19.51 0.57
CA ASN A 104 4.52 -20.19 1.86
C ASN A 104 4.22 -19.22 3.01
N LYS A 105 4.79 -18.01 2.99
CA LYS A 105 4.40 -16.92 3.93
C LYS A 105 2.92 -16.56 3.79
N ASN A 106 2.42 -16.42 2.56
CA ASN A 106 1.01 -16.12 2.31
C ASN A 106 0.09 -17.26 2.80
N LYS A 107 0.47 -18.52 2.56
CA LYS A 107 -0.26 -19.70 3.07
C LYS A 107 -0.32 -19.71 4.60
N ALA A 108 0.79 -19.45 5.28
CA ALA A 108 0.81 -19.38 6.75
C ALA A 108 -0.10 -18.26 7.29
N LEU A 109 -0.15 -17.11 6.60
CA LEU A 109 -1.12 -16.04 6.92
C LEU A 109 -2.56 -16.51 6.71
N ALA A 110 -2.85 -17.23 5.62
CA ALA A 110 -4.20 -17.73 5.33
C ALA A 110 -4.63 -18.81 6.34
N GLU A 111 -3.74 -19.72 6.72
CA GLU A 111 -4.00 -20.71 7.78
C GLU A 111 -4.35 -20.05 9.11
N LYS A 112 -3.74 -18.90 9.40
CA LYS A 112 -4.00 -18.16 10.64
C LYS A 112 -5.28 -17.33 10.58
N TYR A 113 -5.48 -16.58 9.51
CA TYR A 113 -6.50 -15.53 9.45
C TYR A 113 -7.62 -15.81 8.44
N ASN A 114 -7.42 -16.63 7.41
CA ASN A 114 -8.39 -16.89 6.34
C ASN A 114 -8.59 -18.40 6.09
N LYS A 115 -8.90 -19.16 7.15
CA LYS A 115 -9.04 -20.63 7.09
C LYS A 115 -10.12 -21.11 6.11
N GLN A 116 -11.11 -20.26 5.85
CA GLN A 116 -12.21 -20.54 4.93
C GLN A 116 -11.83 -20.30 3.45
N GLY A 117 -10.68 -19.69 3.17
CA GLY A 117 -10.22 -19.43 1.81
C GLY A 117 -11.10 -18.41 1.07
N VAL A 118 -11.54 -17.37 1.77
CA VAL A 118 -12.41 -16.32 1.20
C VAL A 118 -11.59 -15.29 0.43
N PHE A 119 -12.06 -14.88 -0.75
CA PHE A 119 -11.39 -13.90 -1.59
C PHE A 119 -12.41 -12.93 -2.24
N PRO A 120 -12.27 -11.60 -2.10
CA PRO A 120 -11.30 -10.91 -1.24
C PRO A 120 -11.69 -11.05 0.23
N PHE A 121 -10.69 -11.10 1.10
CA PHE A 121 -10.89 -11.08 2.55
C PHE A 121 -9.92 -10.07 3.17
N VAL A 122 -10.46 -9.15 3.96
CA VAL A 122 -9.73 -8.00 4.50
C VAL A 122 -9.80 -8.06 6.01
N VAL A 123 -8.65 -8.07 6.66
CA VAL A 123 -8.53 -8.12 8.12
C VAL A 123 -7.90 -6.82 8.60
N VAL A 124 -8.59 -6.15 9.52
CA VAL A 124 -8.09 -4.96 10.22
C VAL A 124 -7.54 -5.43 11.55
N MET A 125 -6.27 -5.14 11.85
CA MET A 125 -5.60 -5.61 13.06
C MET A 125 -4.60 -4.60 13.61
N ASN A 126 -4.20 -4.79 14.86
CA ASN A 126 -3.15 -3.99 15.48
C ASN A 126 -1.73 -4.43 15.07
N ALA A 127 -0.72 -3.68 15.51
CA ALA A 127 0.68 -3.97 15.23
C ALA A 127 1.20 -5.31 15.81
N ASN A 128 0.49 -5.91 16.77
CA ASN A 128 0.80 -7.23 17.32
C ASN A 128 0.17 -8.37 16.51
N GLY A 129 -0.77 -8.06 15.62
CA GLY A 129 -1.52 -9.01 14.81
C GLY A 129 -2.83 -9.48 15.46
N GLU A 130 -3.34 -8.73 16.45
CA GLU A 130 -4.64 -8.96 17.07
C GLU A 130 -5.74 -8.30 16.23
N VAL A 131 -6.78 -9.06 15.90
CA VAL A 131 -7.82 -8.63 14.96
C VAL A 131 -8.78 -7.66 15.63
N TYR A 132 -9.02 -6.54 14.96
CA TYR A 132 -10.07 -5.58 15.29
C TYR A 132 -11.39 -5.90 14.59
N GLY A 133 -11.32 -6.34 13.34
CA GLY A 133 -12.48 -6.72 12.56
C GLY A 133 -12.12 -7.20 11.15
N GLU A 134 -13.13 -7.65 10.43
CA GLU A 134 -12.99 -8.30 9.14
C GLU A 134 -14.06 -7.79 8.19
N THR A 135 -13.72 -7.67 6.91
CA THR A 135 -14.66 -7.27 5.87
C THR A 135 -14.26 -7.91 4.54
N SER A 136 -15.03 -7.64 3.50
CA SER A 136 -14.80 -8.17 2.15
C SER A 136 -15.09 -7.09 1.11
N TYR A 137 -15.23 -7.47 -0.15
CA TYR A 137 -15.73 -6.57 -1.18
C TYR A 137 -17.15 -6.14 -0.83
N LYS A 138 -17.35 -4.82 -0.78
CA LYS A 138 -18.66 -4.17 -0.71
C LYS A 138 -18.70 -3.15 -1.85
N LYS A 139 -19.88 -2.95 -2.44
CA LYS A 139 -20.08 -1.94 -3.49
C LYS A 139 -20.13 -0.54 -2.86
N LEU A 140 -18.97 -0.08 -2.39
CA LEU A 140 -18.76 1.19 -1.70
C LEU A 140 -17.77 2.05 -2.48
N THR A 141 -17.91 3.37 -2.35
CA THR A 141 -16.88 4.33 -2.80
C THR A 141 -15.61 4.19 -1.94
N PRO A 142 -14.44 4.70 -2.39
CA PRO A 142 -13.22 4.69 -1.57
C PRO A 142 -13.43 5.32 -0.18
N LYS A 143 -14.10 6.47 -0.13
CA LYS A 143 -14.45 7.15 1.12
C LYS A 143 -15.27 6.29 2.08
N GLU A 144 -16.29 5.61 1.56
CA GLU A 144 -17.14 4.73 2.37
C GLU A 144 -16.39 3.49 2.83
N TYR A 145 -15.50 2.95 1.98
CA TYR A 145 -14.67 1.81 2.34
C TYR A 145 -13.64 2.18 3.42
N ILE A 146 -13.05 3.38 3.36
CA ILE A 146 -12.22 3.93 4.45
C ILE A 146 -13.02 4.02 5.74
N LYS A 147 -14.27 4.53 5.68
CA LYS A 147 -15.15 4.61 6.85
C LYS A 147 -15.44 3.23 7.43
N GLU A 148 -15.71 2.24 6.59
CA GLU A 148 -15.86 0.84 6.98
C GLU A 148 -14.61 0.33 7.71
N LEU A 149 -13.41 0.47 7.12
CA LEU A 149 -12.16 0.03 7.75
C LEU A 149 -11.94 0.71 9.11
N ASN A 150 -12.19 2.02 9.17
CA ASN A 150 -12.05 2.80 10.40
C ASN A 150 -13.05 2.40 11.48
N SER A 151 -14.21 1.85 11.12
CA SER A 151 -15.21 1.45 12.12
C SER A 151 -14.76 0.29 13.01
N PHE A 152 -13.73 -0.45 12.58
CA PHE A 152 -13.12 -1.52 13.39
C PHE A 152 -12.02 -1.00 14.33
N ILE A 153 -11.37 0.10 13.98
CA ILE A 153 -10.20 0.61 14.70
C ILE A 153 -10.67 1.24 16.02
N LYS A 154 -10.03 0.83 17.13
CA LYS A 154 -10.32 1.30 18.49
C LYS A 154 -9.34 2.37 18.95
#